data_AF-A0A661PQQ0-F1
#
_entry.id   AF-A0A661PQQ0-F1
#
_cell.length_a   1.000
_cell.length_b   1.000
_cell.length_c   1.000
_cell.angle_alpha   90.00
_cell.angle_beta   90.00
_cell.angle_gamma   90.00
#
_symmetry.space_group_name_H-M   'P 1'
#
loop_
_entity.id
_entity.type
_entity.pdbx_description
1 polymer ?
#
loop_
_entity_poly.entity_id
_entity_poly.type
_entity_poly.pdbx_seq_one_letter_code
_entity_poly.pdbx_strand_id
1 'polypeptide(L)'
;RAIISACEGKSAALQDLDIRSSSNPAFLQATGTGTDNVMVVEGRGRTVKNAGGHSKLGELIARAVYDGVVEAVRRQNALYDKRSIFQRLQERQIAIYEFLKACRLKKGVLVSTLLAPVEGLLLDQYYAAFVESSLVLSDAWQRGQVVSLEGFRDRSLQIASKIAGRPLQTLSPIYCGSELPDPLRLALEALVYGVVERRQMSFD
;
A
#
# COMPACT_ATOMS: atom_id res chain seq x y z
N ARG A 1 -8.62 30.48 9.30
CA ARG A 1 -7.41 29.64 9.47
C ARG A 1 -7.70 28.35 10.25
N ALA A 2 -8.60 28.34 11.25
CA ALA A 2 -9.03 27.12 11.95
C ALA A 2 -9.44 25.96 11.01
N ILE A 3 -10.24 26.25 9.98
CA ILE A 3 -10.67 25.25 8.98
C ILE A 3 -9.46 24.64 8.25
N ILE A 4 -8.44 25.44 7.94
CA ILE A 4 -7.21 24.96 7.27
C ILE A 4 -6.48 23.97 8.18
N SER A 5 -6.29 24.31 9.46
CA SER A 5 -5.67 23.40 10.43
C SER A 5 -6.48 22.11 10.65
N ALA A 6 -7.81 22.18 10.59
CA ALA A 6 -8.65 20.99 10.61
C ALA A 6 -8.45 20.11 9.36
N CYS A 7 -8.43 20.71 8.17
CA CYS A 7 -8.14 20.01 6.92
C CYS A 7 -6.74 19.37 6.94
N GLU A 8 -5.70 20.09 7.36
CA GLU A 8 -4.33 19.58 7.49
C GLU A 8 -4.26 18.38 8.44
N GLY A 9 -4.89 18.48 9.63
CA GLY A 9 -4.95 17.38 10.59
C GLY A 9 -5.66 16.15 10.03
N LYS A 10 -6.76 16.33 9.30
CA LYS A 10 -7.46 15.23 8.63
C LYS A 10 -6.62 14.58 7.54
N SER A 11 -6.06 15.38 6.63
CA SER A 11 -5.27 14.85 5.52
C SER A 11 -4.03 14.12 6.02
N ALA A 12 -3.40 14.61 7.10
CA ALA A 12 -2.32 13.90 7.78
C ALA A 12 -2.77 12.54 8.32
N ALA A 13 -3.92 12.47 9.01
CA ALA A 13 -4.45 11.21 9.54
C ALA A 13 -4.75 10.19 8.43
N LEU A 14 -5.39 10.61 7.34
CA LEU A 14 -5.65 9.75 6.19
C LEU A 14 -4.35 9.31 5.50
N GLN A 15 -3.35 10.19 5.48
CA GLN A 15 -2.05 9.91 4.90
C GLN A 15 -1.29 8.84 5.71
N ASP A 16 -1.19 9.03 7.01
CA ASP A 16 -0.47 8.13 7.92
C ASP A 16 -1.15 6.76 8.02
N LEU A 17 -2.47 6.72 7.93
CA LEU A 17 -3.24 5.48 7.85
C LEU A 17 -3.31 4.88 6.44
N ASP A 18 -2.63 5.41 5.42
CA ASP A 18 -2.64 4.87 4.05
C ASP A 18 -4.08 4.56 3.55
N ILE A 19 -5.01 5.48 3.81
CA ILE A 19 -6.42 5.28 3.41
C ILE A 19 -6.51 5.38 1.90
N ARG A 20 -7.08 4.36 1.26
CA ARG A 20 -7.17 4.28 -0.21
C ARG A 20 -8.43 4.94 -0.74
N SER A 21 -8.32 5.53 -1.93
CA SER A 21 -9.47 6.10 -2.62
C SER A 21 -10.47 5.01 -3.02
N SER A 22 -11.76 5.24 -2.82
CA SER A 22 -12.80 4.30 -3.27
C SER A 22 -12.91 4.20 -4.80
N SER A 23 -12.45 5.22 -5.55
CA SER A 23 -12.54 5.25 -7.01
C SER A 23 -11.40 4.50 -7.71
N ASN A 24 -10.20 4.55 -7.15
CA ASN A 24 -9.03 3.88 -7.70
C ASN A 24 -8.04 3.51 -6.58
N PRO A 25 -8.36 2.48 -5.77
CA PRO A 25 -7.64 2.21 -4.53
C PRO A 25 -6.20 1.72 -4.76
N ALA A 26 -5.93 1.05 -5.88
CA ALA A 26 -4.59 0.57 -6.23
C ALA A 26 -3.60 1.72 -6.51
N PHE A 27 -4.07 2.87 -7.01
CA PHE A 27 -3.22 3.98 -7.45
C PHE A 27 -3.36 5.24 -6.61
N LEU A 28 -4.51 5.45 -5.96
CA LEU A 28 -4.81 6.72 -5.30
C LEU A 28 -5.01 6.54 -3.80
N GLN A 29 -4.31 7.38 -3.05
CA GLN A 29 -4.54 7.60 -1.63
C GLN A 29 -5.63 8.65 -1.44
N ALA A 30 -6.50 8.48 -0.46
CA ALA A 30 -7.54 9.42 -0.12
C ALA A 30 -6.96 10.65 0.61
N THR A 31 -7.36 11.83 0.19
CA THR A 31 -7.00 13.12 0.84
C THR A 31 -8.14 13.70 1.68
N GLY A 32 -9.35 13.14 1.52
CA GLY A 32 -10.58 13.51 2.21
C GLY A 32 -11.65 12.43 2.02
N THR A 33 -12.88 12.72 2.41
CA THR A 33 -14.04 11.86 2.11
C THR A 33 -15.09 12.63 1.32
N GLY A 34 -16.02 11.93 0.67
CA GLY A 34 -17.12 12.58 -0.06
C GLY A 34 -18.12 13.36 0.81
N THR A 35 -17.97 13.30 2.13
CA THR A 35 -18.94 13.83 3.12
C THR A 35 -18.31 14.84 4.10
N ASP A 36 -17.23 15.50 3.69
CA ASP A 36 -16.44 16.38 4.55
C ASP A 36 -17.20 17.67 4.89
N ASN A 37 -17.53 17.86 6.16
CA ASN A 37 -18.22 19.04 6.65
C ASN A 37 -17.50 19.59 7.89
N VAL A 38 -17.44 20.92 8.01
CA VAL A 38 -16.85 21.62 9.16
C VAL A 38 -17.82 22.68 9.67
N MET A 39 -18.16 22.60 10.95
CA MET A 39 -18.96 23.62 11.64
C MET A 39 -18.07 24.39 12.62
N VAL A 40 -18.16 25.72 12.61
CA VAL A 40 -17.44 26.60 13.53
C VAL A 40 -18.45 27.25 14.46
N VAL A 41 -18.24 27.08 15.76
CA VAL A 41 -19.12 27.62 16.81
C VAL A 41 -18.28 28.50 17.74
N GLU A 42 -18.76 29.71 18.01
CA GLU A 42 -18.13 30.62 18.96
C GLU A 42 -18.41 30.18 20.41
N GLY A 43 -17.37 30.16 21.24
CA GLY A 43 -17.48 29.91 22.68
C GLY A 43 -17.60 31.20 23.49
N ARG A 44 -18.06 31.10 24.73
CA ARG A 44 -18.18 32.24 25.67
C ARG A 44 -16.91 32.56 26.47
N GLY A 45 -15.78 31.96 26.10
CA GLY A 45 -14.51 32.07 26.84
C GLY A 45 -13.66 33.28 26.43
N ARG A 46 -12.42 33.33 26.95
CA ARG A 46 -11.44 34.35 26.53
C ARG A 46 -11.20 34.27 25.03
N THR A 47 -11.26 35.41 24.36
CA THR A 47 -10.94 35.51 22.94
C THR A 47 -9.48 35.14 22.70
N VAL A 48 -9.26 34.09 21.90
CA VAL A 48 -7.94 33.73 21.40
C VAL A 48 -7.82 34.26 19.98
N LYS A 49 -6.80 35.08 19.73
CA LYS A 49 -6.48 35.57 18.39
C LYS A 49 -5.57 34.55 17.72
N ASN A 50 -5.79 34.32 16.43
CA ASN A 50 -5.01 33.42 15.56
C ASN A 50 -5.24 31.91 15.79
N ALA A 51 -5.70 31.24 14.72
CA ALA A 51 -5.83 29.79 14.62
C ALA A 51 -5.09 29.28 13.38
N GLY A 52 -3.94 29.88 13.06
CA GLY A 52 -3.05 29.44 11.98
C GLY A 52 -2.07 28.35 12.44
N GLY A 53 -1.40 27.70 11.49
CA GLY A 53 -0.48 26.58 11.76
C GLY A 53 0.67 26.90 12.72
N HIS A 54 1.06 28.17 12.88
CA HIS A 54 2.10 28.59 13.83
C HIS A 54 1.53 29.07 15.17
N SER A 55 0.28 28.72 15.51
CA SER A 55 -0.37 29.09 16.76
C SER A 55 -0.74 27.86 17.57
N LYS A 56 -0.73 27.99 18.90
CA LYS A 56 -1.13 26.89 19.78
C LYS A 56 -2.57 26.45 19.52
N LEU A 57 -3.48 27.38 19.21
CA LEU A 57 -4.86 27.04 18.87
C LEU A 57 -4.94 26.24 17.56
N GLY A 58 -4.17 26.60 16.54
CA GLY A 58 -4.10 25.84 15.28
C GLY A 58 -3.57 24.42 15.49
N GLU A 59 -2.48 24.26 16.25
CA GLU A 59 -1.95 22.94 16.64
C GLU A 59 -3.00 22.09 17.36
N LEU A 60 -3.70 22.66 18.34
CA LEU A 60 -4.73 21.95 19.11
C LEU A 60 -5.90 21.51 18.23
N ILE A 61 -6.35 22.36 17.29
CA ILE A 61 -7.39 22.00 16.32
C ILE A 61 -6.92 20.86 15.43
N ALA A 62 -5.72 20.98 14.84
CA ALA A 62 -5.19 19.95 13.95
C ALA A 62 -5.03 18.61 14.67
N ARG A 63 -4.49 18.59 15.89
CA ARG A 63 -4.33 17.37 16.70
C ARG A 63 -5.68 16.75 17.07
N ALA A 64 -6.63 17.57 17.53
CA ALA A 64 -7.97 17.06 17.88
C ALA A 64 -8.67 16.42 16.67
N VAL A 65 -8.53 17.03 15.48
CA VAL A 65 -9.08 16.45 14.25
C VAL A 65 -8.33 15.19 13.84
N TYR A 66 -7.00 15.20 13.89
CA TYR A 66 -6.18 14.02 13.60
C TYR A 66 -6.60 12.82 14.47
N ASP A 67 -6.61 12.99 15.79
CA ASP A 67 -6.97 11.95 16.76
C ASP A 67 -8.40 11.45 16.54
N GLY A 68 -9.33 12.38 16.31
CA GLY A 68 -10.73 12.06 16.02
C GLY A 68 -10.91 11.27 14.72
N VAL A 69 -10.17 11.62 13.66
CA VAL A 69 -10.21 10.89 12.38
C VAL A 69 -9.61 9.50 12.53
N VAL A 70 -8.47 9.36 13.21
CA VAL A 70 -7.85 8.05 13.47
C VAL A 70 -8.82 7.14 14.22
N GLU A 71 -9.46 7.64 15.28
CA GLU A 71 -10.42 6.86 16.05
C GLU A 71 -11.68 6.52 15.24
N ALA A 72 -12.20 7.46 14.46
CA ALA A 72 -13.36 7.23 13.61
C ALA A 72 -13.08 6.13 12.56
N VAL A 73 -11.93 6.18 11.89
CA VAL A 73 -11.53 5.16 10.91
C VAL A 73 -11.35 3.79 11.57
N ARG A 74 -10.74 3.72 12.76
CA ARG A 74 -10.62 2.47 13.52
C ARG A 74 -11.97 1.85 13.84
N ARG A 75 -12.92 2.65 14.33
CA ARG A 75 -14.26 2.16 14.69
C ARG A 75 -15.11 1.78 13.48
N GLN A 76 -15.07 2.57 12.42
CA GLN A 76 -15.93 2.42 11.26
C GLN A 76 -15.41 1.36 10.28
N ASN A 77 -14.10 1.32 10.04
CA ASN A 77 -13.49 0.51 9.00
C ASN A 77 -12.60 -0.61 9.54
N ALA A 78 -12.38 -0.68 10.86
CA ALA A 78 -11.41 -1.60 11.49
C ALA A 78 -9.99 -1.49 10.88
N LEU A 79 -9.62 -0.28 10.46
CA LEU A 79 -8.28 0.00 9.94
C LEU A 79 -7.40 0.57 11.06
N TYR A 80 -6.32 -0.14 11.36
CA TYR A 80 -5.35 0.22 12.37
C TYR A 80 -3.99 0.54 11.72
N ASP A 81 -3.06 1.08 12.51
CA ASP A 81 -1.66 1.10 12.12
C ASP A 81 -1.10 -0.33 12.06
N LYS A 82 -0.02 -0.54 11.30
CA LYS A 82 0.70 -1.84 11.19
C LYS A 82 -0.17 -3.02 10.73
N ARG A 83 -1.10 -2.76 9.81
CA ARG A 83 -1.92 -3.81 9.15
C ARG A 83 -1.05 -4.80 8.39
N SER A 84 -1.51 -6.05 8.34
CA SER A 84 -0.86 -7.09 7.56
C SER A 84 -0.84 -6.74 6.07
N ILE A 85 0.14 -7.29 5.34
CA ILE A 85 0.21 -7.12 3.89
C ILE A 85 -1.07 -7.60 3.18
N PHE A 86 -1.72 -8.67 3.66
CA PHE A 86 -2.98 -9.15 3.12
C PHE A 86 -4.09 -8.10 3.19
N GLN A 87 -4.23 -7.44 4.35
CA GLN A 87 -5.21 -6.38 4.52
C GLN A 87 -4.89 -5.17 3.64
N ARG A 88 -3.62 -4.77 3.55
CA ARG A 88 -3.20 -3.64 2.69
C ARG A 88 -3.39 -3.89 1.20
N LEU A 89 -3.24 -5.15 0.75
CA LEU A 89 -3.56 -5.57 -0.62
C LEU A 89 -5.07 -5.60 -0.87
N GLN A 90 -5.85 -6.11 0.10
CA GLN A 90 -7.30 -6.13 0.03
C GLN A 90 -7.89 -4.71 -0.08
N GLU A 91 -7.39 -3.76 0.70
CA GLU A 91 -7.79 -2.35 0.62
C GLU A 91 -7.51 -1.72 -0.76
N ARG A 92 -6.50 -2.24 -1.46
CA ARG A 92 -6.15 -1.87 -2.84
C ARG A 92 -6.93 -2.66 -3.88
N GLN A 93 -7.84 -3.52 -3.45
CA GLN A 93 -8.61 -4.46 -4.28
C GLN A 93 -7.74 -5.44 -5.07
N ILE A 94 -6.63 -5.87 -4.46
CA ILE A 94 -5.68 -6.81 -5.06
C ILE A 94 -5.79 -8.14 -4.34
N ALA A 95 -6.38 -9.12 -5.01
CA ALA A 95 -6.44 -10.50 -4.54
C ALA A 95 -5.31 -11.32 -5.19
N ILE A 96 -4.55 -12.06 -4.38
CA ILE A 96 -3.44 -12.90 -4.87
C ILE A 96 -3.92 -13.93 -5.89
N TYR A 97 -5.08 -14.54 -5.66
CA TYR A 97 -5.66 -15.50 -6.59
C TYR A 97 -5.92 -14.88 -7.98
N GLU A 98 -6.55 -13.70 -8.04
CA GLU A 98 -6.82 -13.02 -9.31
C GLU A 98 -5.52 -12.55 -9.97
N PHE A 99 -4.52 -12.12 -9.18
CA PHE A 99 -3.20 -11.81 -9.69
C PHE A 99 -2.55 -13.02 -10.38
N LEU A 100 -2.54 -14.17 -9.71
CA LEU A 100 -1.96 -15.41 -10.25
C LEU A 100 -2.68 -15.90 -11.50
N LYS A 101 -4.02 -15.79 -11.53
CA LYS A 101 -4.85 -16.15 -12.68
C LYS A 101 -4.53 -15.30 -13.91
N ALA A 102 -4.14 -14.04 -13.70
CA ALA A 102 -3.72 -13.14 -14.75
C ALA A 102 -2.26 -13.31 -15.19
N CYS A 103 -1.47 -14.19 -14.56
CA CYS A 103 -0.10 -14.49 -14.97
C CYS A 103 -0.04 -15.49 -16.12
N ARG A 104 0.84 -15.24 -17.10
CA ARG A 104 1.27 -16.19 -18.14
C ARG A 104 2.23 -17.21 -17.54
N LEU A 105 1.68 -18.29 -17.01
CA LEU A 105 2.44 -19.38 -16.41
C LEU A 105 2.96 -20.37 -17.47
N LYS A 106 4.10 -21.01 -17.19
CA LYS A 106 4.64 -22.10 -18.02
C LYS A 106 3.65 -23.28 -18.09
N LYS A 107 3.69 -24.04 -19.19
CA LYS A 107 2.83 -25.22 -19.41
C LYS A 107 2.97 -26.20 -18.24
N GLY A 108 1.84 -26.65 -17.70
CA GLY A 108 1.79 -27.60 -16.56
C GLY A 108 1.76 -26.95 -15.17
N VAL A 109 1.98 -25.64 -15.05
CA VAL A 109 1.86 -24.92 -13.77
C VAL A 109 0.43 -24.43 -13.58
N LEU A 110 -0.23 -24.91 -12.51
CA LEU A 110 -1.61 -24.52 -12.17
C LEU A 110 -1.62 -23.45 -11.07
N VAL A 111 -2.55 -22.49 -11.17
CA VAL A 111 -2.76 -21.42 -10.16
C VAL A 111 -2.98 -22.00 -8.76
N SER A 112 -3.79 -23.06 -8.64
CA SER A 112 -4.08 -23.75 -7.38
C SER A 112 -2.81 -24.25 -6.68
N THR A 113 -1.79 -24.61 -7.46
CA THR A 113 -0.53 -25.06 -6.91
C THR A 113 0.33 -23.89 -6.44
N LEU A 114 0.18 -22.69 -6.99
CA LEU A 114 1.01 -21.53 -6.64
C LEU A 114 0.46 -20.71 -5.48
N LEU A 115 -0.87 -20.74 -5.25
CA LEU A 115 -1.54 -19.91 -4.26
C LEU A 115 -0.94 -20.08 -2.86
N ALA A 116 -0.96 -21.30 -2.32
CA ALA A 116 -0.48 -21.55 -0.96
C ALA A 116 1.01 -21.21 -0.76
N PRO A 117 1.95 -21.55 -1.67
CA PRO A 117 3.34 -21.11 -1.55
C PRO A 117 3.52 -19.58 -1.57
N VAL A 118 2.79 -18.87 -2.44
CA VAL A 118 2.90 -17.41 -2.55
C VAL A 118 2.32 -16.73 -1.31
N GLU A 119 1.16 -17.17 -0.84
CA GLU A 119 0.59 -16.70 0.43
C GLU A 119 1.50 -17.06 1.61
N GLY A 120 2.13 -18.23 1.59
CA GLY A 120 3.14 -18.63 2.57
C GLY A 120 4.34 -17.69 2.62
N LEU A 121 4.79 -17.15 1.48
CA LEU A 121 5.82 -16.11 1.46
C LEU A 121 5.31 -14.81 2.10
N LEU A 122 4.06 -14.42 1.86
CA LEU A 122 3.47 -13.21 2.44
C LEU A 122 3.24 -13.31 3.96
N LEU A 123 3.27 -14.51 4.54
CA LEU A 123 3.29 -14.72 5.99
C LEU A 123 4.69 -14.56 6.59
N ASP A 124 5.74 -14.71 5.79
CA ASP A 124 7.12 -14.47 6.22
C ASP A 124 7.43 -12.97 6.19
N GLN A 125 7.92 -12.46 7.33
CA GLN A 125 8.14 -11.03 7.55
C GLN A 125 9.08 -10.41 6.51
N TYR A 126 10.07 -11.14 6.01
CA TYR A 126 11.03 -10.61 5.05
C TYR A 126 10.40 -10.36 3.69
N TYR A 127 9.57 -11.29 3.18
CA TYR A 127 8.89 -11.11 1.90
C TYR A 127 7.68 -10.19 2.02
N ALA A 128 6.96 -10.21 3.15
CA ALA A 128 5.91 -9.24 3.46
C ALA A 128 6.46 -7.81 3.41
N ALA A 129 7.57 -7.54 4.09
CA ALA A 129 8.23 -6.22 4.09
C ALA A 129 8.67 -5.79 2.68
N PHE A 130 9.12 -6.73 1.85
CA PHE A 130 9.42 -6.43 0.44
C PHE A 130 8.19 -5.96 -0.33
N VAL A 131 7.05 -6.64 -0.21
CA VAL A 131 5.82 -6.20 -0.87
C VAL A 131 5.30 -4.90 -0.25
N GLU A 132 5.38 -4.72 1.07
CA GLU A 132 5.02 -3.45 1.72
C GLU A 132 5.85 -2.27 1.19
N SER A 133 7.15 -2.47 0.97
CA SER A 133 8.02 -1.45 0.38
C SER A 133 7.57 -1.08 -1.05
N SER A 134 7.07 -2.05 -1.81
CA SER A 134 6.54 -1.83 -3.15
C SER A 134 5.27 -0.97 -3.14
N LEU A 135 4.44 -1.05 -2.09
CA LEU A 135 3.24 -0.20 -1.95
C LEU A 135 3.63 1.26 -1.78
N VAL A 136 4.60 1.55 -0.91
CA VAL A 136 5.09 2.92 -0.69
C VAL A 136 5.78 3.45 -1.94
N LEU A 137 6.62 2.63 -2.57
CA LEU A 137 7.30 2.98 -3.81
C LEU A 137 6.31 3.23 -4.95
N SER A 138 5.19 2.51 -4.99
CA SER A 138 4.13 2.70 -5.97
C SER A 138 3.53 4.10 -5.89
N ASP A 139 3.19 4.56 -4.69
CA ASP A 139 2.64 5.90 -4.49
C ASP A 139 3.66 6.99 -4.89
N ALA A 140 4.94 6.82 -4.56
CA ALA A 140 6.01 7.75 -4.94
C ALA A 140 6.29 7.75 -6.46
N TRP A 141 6.25 6.58 -7.09
CA TRP A 141 6.40 6.41 -8.54
C TRP A 141 5.27 7.11 -9.30
N GLN A 142 4.03 6.90 -8.89
CA GLN A 142 2.85 7.54 -9.51
C GLN A 142 2.88 9.07 -9.41
N ARG A 143 3.49 9.62 -8.36
CA ARG A 143 3.67 11.06 -8.16
C ARG A 143 4.92 11.62 -8.85
N GLY A 144 5.68 10.80 -9.57
CA GLY A 144 6.94 11.21 -10.23
C GLY A 144 8.07 11.58 -9.26
N GLN A 145 7.97 11.16 -7.99
CA GLN A 145 9.01 11.39 -6.97
C GLN A 145 10.17 10.40 -7.10
N VAL A 146 9.92 9.26 -7.74
CA VAL A 146 10.94 8.29 -8.14
C VAL A 146 10.98 8.27 -9.66
N VAL A 147 12.18 8.45 -10.23
CA VAL A 147 12.39 8.61 -11.68
C VAL A 147 12.86 7.33 -12.38
N SER A 148 13.37 6.35 -11.62
CA SER A 148 13.81 5.06 -12.15
C SER A 148 13.49 3.93 -11.18
N LEU A 149 13.10 2.78 -11.73
CA LEU A 149 12.83 1.54 -10.98
C LEU A 149 13.95 0.50 -11.12
N GLU A 150 15.09 0.82 -11.75
CA GLU A 150 16.19 -0.13 -11.99
C GLU A 150 16.67 -0.81 -10.71
N GLY A 151 16.99 -0.04 -9.67
CA GLY A 151 17.41 -0.62 -8.38
C GLY A 151 16.33 -1.49 -7.73
N PHE A 152 15.04 -1.17 -7.95
CA PHE A 152 13.94 -1.99 -7.46
C PHE A 152 13.77 -3.28 -8.29
N ARG A 153 14.03 -3.24 -9.60
CA ARG A 153 14.05 -4.43 -10.47
C ARG A 153 15.19 -5.37 -10.08
N ASP A 154 16.38 -4.84 -9.81
CA ASP A 154 17.51 -5.64 -9.32
C ASP A 154 17.17 -6.31 -7.99
N ARG A 155 16.54 -5.56 -7.07
CA ARG A 155 16.05 -6.11 -5.81
C ARG A 155 15.00 -7.20 -6.03
N SER A 156 14.08 -7.00 -6.97
CA SER A 156 13.06 -7.98 -7.33
C SER A 156 13.70 -9.28 -7.85
N LEU A 157 14.73 -9.18 -8.69
CA LEU A 157 15.49 -10.32 -9.19
C LEU A 157 16.22 -11.08 -8.06
N GLN A 158 16.80 -10.36 -7.11
CA GLN A 158 17.44 -10.96 -5.93
C GLN A 158 16.42 -11.71 -5.06
N ILE A 159 15.23 -11.15 -4.84
CA ILE A 159 14.15 -11.80 -4.09
C ILE A 159 13.70 -13.07 -4.81
N ALA A 160 13.44 -12.99 -6.12
CA ALA A 160 13.06 -14.16 -6.91
C ALA A 160 14.14 -15.25 -6.87
N SER A 161 15.43 -14.88 -6.98
CA SER A 161 16.56 -15.80 -6.89
C SER A 161 16.65 -16.47 -5.51
N LYS A 162 16.47 -15.70 -4.44
CA LYS A 162 16.44 -16.22 -3.06
C LYS A 162 15.30 -17.23 -2.87
N ILE A 163 14.12 -16.94 -3.43
CA ILE A 163 12.99 -17.86 -3.39
C ILE A 163 13.32 -19.10 -4.22
N ALA A 164 13.82 -18.95 -5.44
CA ALA A 164 14.18 -20.07 -6.32
C ALA A 164 15.27 -20.98 -5.73
N GLY A 165 16.11 -20.47 -4.83
CA GLY A 165 17.25 -21.21 -4.26
C GLY A 165 18.49 -21.20 -5.17
N ARG A 166 18.47 -20.43 -6.26
CA ARG A 166 19.57 -20.28 -7.21
C ARG A 166 19.57 -18.88 -7.85
N PRO A 167 20.71 -18.41 -8.37
CA PRO A 167 20.77 -17.16 -9.12
C PRO A 167 19.90 -17.21 -10.38
N LEU A 168 19.04 -16.21 -10.56
CA LEU A 168 18.31 -15.96 -11.80
C LEU A 168 18.98 -14.81 -12.56
N GLN A 169 18.96 -14.87 -13.90
CA GLN A 169 19.59 -13.83 -14.73
C GLN A 169 18.65 -12.66 -15.04
N THR A 170 17.35 -12.91 -15.18
CA THR A 170 16.36 -11.89 -15.53
C THR A 170 14.98 -12.25 -14.99
N LEU A 171 14.15 -11.23 -14.82
CA LEU A 171 12.72 -11.38 -14.56
C LEU A 171 11.96 -10.95 -15.82
N SER A 172 11.36 -11.93 -16.49
CA SER A 172 10.44 -11.65 -17.59
C SER A 172 9.07 -11.25 -17.02
N PRO A 173 8.40 -10.23 -17.57
CA PRO A 173 7.02 -9.91 -17.20
C PRO A 173 6.10 -11.10 -17.48
N ILE A 174 5.31 -11.48 -16.48
CA ILE A 174 4.35 -12.59 -16.56
C ILE A 174 2.91 -12.11 -16.33
N TYR A 175 2.68 -11.02 -15.62
CA TYR A 175 1.35 -10.49 -15.34
C TYR A 175 0.75 -9.83 -16.58
N CYS A 176 -0.50 -10.18 -16.91
CA CYS A 176 -1.22 -9.69 -18.09
C CYS A 176 -2.66 -9.23 -17.75
N GLY A 177 -2.92 -8.91 -16.48
CA GLY A 177 -4.24 -8.48 -16.01
C GLY A 177 -4.48 -6.98 -16.15
N SER A 178 -5.43 -6.47 -15.37
CA SER A 178 -5.72 -5.05 -15.23
C SER A 178 -4.51 -4.26 -14.77
N GLU A 179 -4.44 -2.97 -15.10
CA GLU A 179 -3.31 -2.12 -14.72
C GLU A 179 -3.04 -2.16 -13.21
N LEU A 180 -1.77 -2.32 -12.84
CA LEU A 180 -1.29 -2.28 -11.46
C LEU A 180 -0.13 -1.28 -11.37
N PRO A 181 0.11 -0.69 -10.19
CA PRO A 181 1.31 0.09 -9.97
C PRO A 181 2.57 -0.74 -10.25
N ASP A 182 3.49 -0.19 -11.05
CA ASP A 182 4.66 -0.94 -11.52
C ASP A 182 5.50 -1.56 -10.40
N PRO A 183 5.85 -0.86 -9.31
CA PRO A 183 6.60 -1.47 -8.22
C PRO A 183 5.88 -2.65 -7.58
N LEU A 184 4.56 -2.52 -7.35
CA LEU A 184 3.77 -3.61 -6.79
C LEU A 184 3.69 -4.82 -7.74
N ARG A 185 3.47 -4.57 -9.04
CA ARG A 185 3.50 -5.62 -10.06
C ARG A 185 4.83 -6.36 -10.05
N LEU A 186 5.95 -5.64 -10.10
CA LEU A 186 7.30 -6.21 -10.07
C LEU A 186 7.55 -7.06 -8.83
N ALA A 187 7.10 -6.59 -7.66
CA ALA A 187 7.26 -7.32 -6.40
C ALA A 187 6.47 -8.64 -6.40
N LEU A 188 5.21 -8.61 -6.80
CA LEU A 188 4.37 -9.81 -6.88
C LEU A 188 4.88 -10.78 -7.96
N GLU A 189 5.29 -10.28 -9.12
CA GLU A 189 5.92 -11.10 -10.17
C GLU A 189 7.18 -11.80 -9.67
N ALA A 190 8.03 -11.11 -8.89
CA ALA A 190 9.22 -11.72 -8.29
C ALA A 190 8.90 -12.87 -7.34
N LEU A 191 7.86 -12.73 -6.51
CA LEU A 191 7.43 -13.82 -5.62
C LEU A 191 6.96 -15.03 -6.44
N VAL A 192 6.10 -14.80 -7.44
CA VAL A 192 5.56 -15.86 -8.29
C VAL A 192 6.66 -16.56 -9.08
N TYR A 193 7.53 -15.77 -9.73
CA TYR A 193 8.63 -16.30 -10.52
C TYR A 193 9.57 -17.16 -9.67
N GLY A 194 9.92 -16.69 -8.48
CA GLY A 194 10.73 -17.46 -7.53
C GLY A 194 10.10 -18.80 -7.15
N VAL A 195 8.79 -18.83 -6.88
CA VAL A 195 8.06 -20.08 -6.55
C VAL A 195 8.03 -21.04 -7.73
N VAL A 196 7.79 -20.52 -8.95
CA VAL A 196 7.77 -21.33 -10.18
C VAL A 196 9.13 -21.97 -10.45
N GLU A 197 10.22 -21.24 -10.26
CA GLU A 197 11.57 -21.74 -10.50
C GLU A 197 12.06 -22.69 -9.40
N ARG A 198 11.69 -22.47 -8.12
CA ARG A 198 12.00 -23.39 -7.01
C ARG A 198 11.49 -24.82 -7.30
N ARG A 199 10.31 -24.92 -7.88
CA ARG A 199 9.64 -26.21 -8.10
C ARG A 199 10.28 -27.05 -9.19
N GLN A 200 10.88 -26.44 -10.20
CA GLN A 200 11.56 -27.18 -11.26
C GLN A 200 12.71 -28.02 -10.67
N MET A 201 13.41 -27.52 -9.64
CA MET A 201 14.45 -28.27 -8.94
C MET A 201 13.95 -29.41 -8.05
N SER A 202 12.65 -29.48 -7.72
CA SER A 202 12.12 -30.56 -6.87
C SER A 202 11.73 -31.82 -7.67
N PHE A 203 11.79 -31.74 -9.01
CA PHE A 203 11.48 -32.84 -9.93
C PHE A 203 12.69 -33.27 -10.79
N ASP A 204 13.86 -32.67 -10.56
CA ASP A 204 15.18 -33.08 -11.08
C ASP A 204 15.98 -33.75 -9.94
#